data_AF-A0A367JI50-F1
#
_entry.id   AF-A0A367JI50-F1
#
_cell.length_a   1.000
_cell.length_b   1.000
_cell.length_c   1.000
_cell.angle_alpha   90.00
_cell.angle_beta   90.00
_cell.angle_gamma   90.00
#
_symmetry.space_group_name_H-M   'P 1'
#
loop_
_entity.id
_entity.type
_entity.pdbx_description
1 polymer ?
#
loop_
_entity_poly.entity_id
_entity_poly.type
_entity_poly.pdbx_seq_one_letter_code
_entity_poly.pdbx_strand_id
1 'polypeptide(L)'
;ILMTTWCDNYDSFSGYYTLKVSAVALSKMFLANDPRLQNIHVKGEIVVNPNGGIVTRSRAKKNPDQYTAIPVPAKIIKLLIADTTNTLLADQHPVEDAESVGDDDETGEWEDVEDDLFATRNDINYLSDMLANIENNDDEEDNPDLKNDPIYQTDMKVYLTDFLRNCHVHNINHFNEICTSQLNQEEKDTLNYILG
;
A
#
# COMPACT_ATOMS: atom_id res chain seq x y z
N ILE A 1 -11.70 11.52 14.92
CA ILE A 1 -11.33 12.40 13.78
C ILE A 1 -9.98 11.98 13.24
N LEU A 2 -8.86 12.20 13.95
CA LEU A 2 -7.52 11.86 13.44
C LEU A 2 -7.41 10.45 12.85
N MET A 3 -7.70 9.39 13.63
CA MET A 3 -7.59 8.01 13.14
C MET A 3 -8.53 7.70 11.99
N THR A 4 -9.75 8.25 12.02
CA THR A 4 -10.71 8.06 10.94
C THR A 4 -10.18 8.67 9.64
N THR A 5 -9.71 9.91 9.69
CA THR A 5 -9.17 10.60 8.52
C THR A 5 -7.88 9.94 8.04
N TRP A 6 -6.97 9.55 8.93
CA TRP A 6 -5.73 8.88 8.55
C TRP A 6 -6.02 7.55 7.86
N CYS A 7 -6.81 6.66 8.48
CA CYS A 7 -7.12 5.36 7.90
C CYS A 7 -7.92 5.45 6.59
N ASP A 8 -8.78 6.46 6.43
CA ASP A 8 -9.56 6.67 5.19
C ASP A 8 -8.70 7.17 4.01
N ASN A 9 -7.55 7.80 4.28
CA ASN A 9 -6.68 8.39 3.26
C ASN A 9 -5.33 7.68 3.13
N TYR A 10 -5.14 6.55 3.83
CA TYR A 10 -3.86 5.82 3.83
C TYR A 10 -3.45 5.42 2.41
N ASP A 11 -4.40 4.92 1.61
CA ASP A 11 -4.17 4.49 0.22
C ASP A 11 -3.88 5.68 -0.73
N SER A 12 -4.12 6.91 -0.28
CA SER A 12 -3.79 8.13 -1.04
C SER A 12 -2.40 8.66 -0.71
N PHE A 13 -1.66 8.01 0.19
CA PHE A 13 -0.28 8.39 0.48
C PHE A 13 0.62 7.90 -0.64
N SER A 14 1.50 8.79 -1.09
CA SER A 14 2.52 8.54 -2.09
C SER A 14 3.82 9.20 -1.63
N GLY A 15 4.95 8.72 -2.15
CA GLY A 15 6.28 9.18 -1.74
C GLY A 15 6.95 8.18 -0.79
N TYR A 16 8.23 7.98 -1.03
CA TYR A 16 9.03 6.96 -0.34
C TYR A 16 9.06 7.25 1.16
N TYR A 17 9.43 8.47 1.55
CA TYR A 17 9.57 8.82 2.96
C TYR A 17 8.21 8.86 3.68
N THR A 18 7.19 9.43 3.04
CA THR A 18 5.84 9.57 3.60
C THR A 18 5.23 8.22 3.98
N LEU A 19 5.35 7.21 3.12
CA LEU A 19 4.88 5.85 3.39
C LEU A 19 5.62 5.23 4.59
N LYS A 20 6.94 5.36 4.66
CA LYS A 20 7.74 4.85 5.79
C LYS A 20 7.33 5.48 7.11
N VAL A 21 7.23 6.81 7.16
CA VAL A 21 6.83 7.54 8.37
C VAL A 21 5.45 7.08 8.83
N SER A 22 4.51 6.94 7.90
CA SER A 22 3.16 6.48 8.20
C SER A 22 3.16 5.07 8.80
N ALA A 23 3.83 4.12 8.15
CA ALA A 23 3.91 2.73 8.60
C ALA A 23 4.60 2.60 9.97
N VAL A 24 5.71 3.32 10.21
CA VAL A 24 6.42 3.35 11.50
C VAL A 24 5.54 3.97 12.59
N ALA A 25 4.82 5.06 12.28
CA ALA A 25 3.92 5.70 13.24
C ALA A 25 2.77 4.77 13.63
N LEU A 26 2.11 4.12 12.66
CA LEU A 26 1.05 3.15 12.92
C LEU A 26 1.55 1.96 13.74
N SER A 27 2.74 1.45 13.42
CA SER A 27 3.40 0.37 14.18
C SER A 27 3.57 0.76 15.65
N LYS A 28 4.12 1.96 15.91
CA LYS A 28 4.28 2.49 17.28
C LYS A 28 2.94 2.69 17.99
N MET A 29 1.91 3.19 17.29
CA MET A 29 0.58 3.34 17.85
C MET A 29 -0.04 2.00 18.25
N PHE A 30 0.19 0.95 17.47
CA PHE A 30 -0.27 -0.40 17.81
C PHE A 30 0.42 -0.93 19.07
N LEU A 31 1.75 -0.76 19.18
CA LEU A 31 2.54 -1.18 20.36
C LEU A 31 2.14 -0.44 21.64
N ALA A 32 1.70 0.82 21.53
CA ALA A 32 1.28 1.61 22.67
C ALA A 32 0.06 1.00 23.40
N ASN A 33 -0.72 0.13 22.74
CA ASN A 33 -1.88 -0.56 23.30
C ASN A 33 -2.83 0.37 24.06
N ASP A 34 -3.07 1.57 23.52
CA ASP A 34 -3.89 2.59 24.17
C ASP A 34 -5.38 2.21 24.08
N PRO A 35 -6.11 2.05 25.21
CA PRO A 35 -7.54 1.71 25.21
C PRO A 35 -8.41 2.70 24.44
N ARG A 36 -7.98 3.97 24.33
CA ARG A 36 -8.71 4.98 23.55
C ARG A 36 -8.74 4.63 22.06
N LEU A 37 -7.69 4.00 21.54
CA LEU A 37 -7.64 3.54 20.15
C LEU A 37 -8.53 2.32 19.93
N GLN A 38 -8.59 1.40 20.90
CA GLN A 38 -9.45 0.21 20.82
C GLN A 38 -10.94 0.55 20.68
N ASN A 39 -11.38 1.68 21.26
CA ASN A 39 -12.78 2.13 21.20
C ASN A 39 -13.15 2.84 19.89
N ILE A 40 -12.16 3.24 19.08
CA ILE A 40 -12.41 3.93 17.81
C ILE A 40 -12.62 2.90 16.70
N HIS A 41 -13.72 3.06 15.96
CA HIS A 41 -14.02 2.26 14.79
C HIS A 41 -13.83 3.08 13.51
N VAL A 42 -13.27 2.45 12.49
CA VAL A 42 -12.96 3.04 11.18
C VAL A 42 -13.48 2.14 10.07
N LYS A 43 -13.47 2.65 8.83
CA LYS A 43 -13.93 1.90 7.67
C LYS A 43 -12.98 0.72 7.40
N GLY A 44 -13.57 -0.48 7.35
CA GLY A 44 -12.92 -1.71 6.91
C GLY A 44 -13.16 -1.93 5.42
N GLU A 45 -13.57 -3.14 5.07
CA GLU A 45 -13.82 -3.57 3.70
C GLU A 45 -15.19 -3.13 3.17
N ILE A 46 -15.27 -2.95 1.85
CA ILE A 46 -16.53 -2.65 1.16
C ILE A 46 -17.47 -3.85 1.24
N VAL A 47 -18.72 -3.59 1.62
CA VAL A 47 -19.79 -4.59 1.66
C VAL A 47 -20.32 -4.74 0.24
N VAL A 48 -19.83 -5.75 -0.47
CA VAL A 48 -20.28 -6.07 -1.83
C VAL A 48 -21.68 -6.67 -1.76
N ASN A 49 -22.63 -6.12 -2.53
CA ASN A 49 -23.92 -6.74 -2.73
C ASN A 49 -23.81 -7.77 -3.86
N PRO A 50 -23.89 -9.09 -3.58
CA PRO A 50 -23.70 -10.14 -4.60
C PRO A 50 -24.78 -10.11 -5.71
N ASN A 51 -25.92 -9.45 -5.47
CA ASN A 51 -26.97 -9.26 -6.47
C ASN A 51 -26.87 -7.90 -7.19
N GLY A 52 -25.90 -7.07 -6.81
CA GLY A 52 -25.61 -5.80 -7.45
C GLY A 52 -24.72 -6.03 -8.66
N GLY A 53 -25.31 -6.09 -9.85
CA GLY A 53 -24.52 -5.98 -11.10
C GLY A 53 -23.75 -4.65 -11.17
N ILE A 54 -23.01 -4.42 -12.25
CA ILE A 54 -22.17 -3.22 -12.44
C ILE A 54 -22.87 -1.94 -11.96
N VAL A 55 -22.32 -1.34 -10.92
CA VAL A 55 -22.84 -0.10 -10.32
C VAL A 55 -22.24 1.07 -11.08
N THR A 56 -23.04 1.67 -11.97
CA THR A 56 -22.65 2.92 -12.62
C THR A 56 -22.65 4.08 -11.62
N ARG A 57 -21.87 5.14 -11.89
CA ARG A 57 -21.75 6.32 -10.99
C ARG A 57 -23.11 6.91 -10.57
N SER A 58 -24.13 6.87 -11.44
CA SER A 58 -25.48 7.35 -11.14
C SER A 58 -26.26 6.44 -10.18
N ARG A 59 -25.98 5.12 -10.17
CA ARG A 59 -26.53 4.15 -9.21
C ARG A 59 -25.83 4.24 -7.84
N ALA A 60 -24.52 4.47 -7.81
CA ALA A 60 -23.76 4.69 -6.56
C ALA A 60 -24.27 5.92 -5.78
N LYS A 61 -24.71 6.98 -6.47
CA LYS A 61 -25.31 8.15 -5.80
C LYS A 61 -26.65 7.83 -5.11
N LYS A 62 -27.38 6.81 -5.58
CA LYS A 62 -28.67 6.37 -5.00
C LYS A 62 -28.48 5.31 -3.91
N ASN A 63 -27.45 4.47 -4.04
CA ASN A 63 -27.04 3.47 -3.07
C ASN A 63 -25.53 3.61 -2.85
N PRO A 64 -25.09 4.45 -1.89
CA PRO A 64 -23.67 4.65 -1.64
C PRO A 64 -23.03 3.37 -1.11
N ASP A 65 -21.73 3.22 -1.36
CA ASP A 65 -20.94 2.09 -0.88
C ASP A 65 -21.02 1.98 0.64
N GLN A 66 -21.30 0.78 1.11
CA GLN A 66 -21.31 0.46 2.53
C GLN A 66 -19.99 -0.18 2.88
N TYR A 67 -19.45 0.16 4.05
CA TYR A 67 -18.20 -0.38 4.55
C TYR A 67 -18.47 -1.06 5.88
N THR A 68 -17.76 -2.14 6.14
CA THR A 68 -17.68 -2.71 7.48
C THR A 68 -17.03 -1.70 8.43
N ALA A 69 -17.36 -1.77 9.71
CA ALA A 69 -16.73 -0.96 10.75
C ALA A 69 -15.83 -1.87 11.59
N ILE A 70 -14.53 -1.57 11.63
CA ILE A 70 -13.54 -2.37 12.36
C ILE A 70 -12.81 -1.50 13.39
N PRO A 71 -12.33 -2.08 14.51
CA PRO A 71 -11.51 -1.35 15.47
C PRO A 71 -10.21 -0.83 14.85
N VAL A 72 -9.72 0.33 15.29
CA VAL A 72 -8.46 0.91 14.81
C VAL A 72 -7.27 -0.06 14.87
N PRO A 73 -7.04 -0.82 15.97
CA PRO A 73 -5.94 -1.78 16.00
C PRO A 73 -6.00 -2.81 14.86
N ALA A 74 -7.20 -3.27 14.51
CA ALA A 74 -7.39 -4.21 13.40
C ALA A 74 -7.09 -3.55 12.05
N LYS A 75 -7.56 -2.31 11.83
CA LYS A 75 -7.25 -1.57 10.60
C LYS A 75 -5.75 -1.32 10.46
N ILE A 76 -5.04 -1.00 11.55
CA ILE A 76 -3.58 -0.82 11.54
C ILE A 76 -2.89 -2.10 11.05
N ILE A 77 -3.24 -3.26 11.60
CA ILE A 77 -2.62 -4.53 11.17
C ILE A 77 -2.90 -4.82 9.69
N LYS A 78 -4.12 -4.60 9.21
CA LYS A 78 -4.44 -4.75 7.78
C LYS A 78 -3.57 -3.84 6.89
N LEU A 79 -3.41 -2.57 7.27
CA LEU A 79 -2.60 -1.61 6.51
C LEU A 79 -1.11 -2.03 6.50
N LEU A 80 -0.56 -2.42 7.64
CA LEU A 80 0.84 -2.85 7.71
C LEU A 80 1.11 -4.16 6.96
N ILE A 81 0.13 -5.08 6.93
CA ILE A 81 0.23 -6.29 6.09
C ILE A 81 0.20 -5.92 4.61
N ALA A 82 -0.67 -5.00 4.19
CA ALA A 82 -0.69 -4.51 2.82
C ALA A 82 0.65 -3.87 2.42
N ASP A 83 1.23 -3.03 3.27
CA ASP A 83 2.57 -2.47 3.05
C ASP A 83 3.62 -3.57 2.94
N THR A 84 3.54 -4.59 3.81
CA THR A 84 4.48 -5.71 3.76
C THR A 84 4.34 -6.48 2.44
N THR A 85 3.12 -6.79 2.00
CA THR A 85 2.87 -7.41 0.69
C THR A 85 3.49 -6.57 -0.42
N ASN A 86 3.27 -5.26 -0.43
CA ASN A 86 3.84 -4.35 -1.43
C ASN A 86 5.38 -4.38 -1.44
N THR A 87 6.03 -4.37 -0.25
CA THR A 87 7.49 -4.48 -0.17
C THR A 87 8.01 -5.83 -0.66
N LEU A 88 7.27 -6.93 -0.44
CA LEU A 88 7.66 -8.26 -0.90
C LEU A 88 7.53 -8.39 -2.42
N LEU A 89 6.50 -7.78 -3.03
CA LEU A 89 6.30 -7.75 -4.47
C LEU A 89 7.35 -6.90 -5.19
N ALA A 90 7.72 -5.75 -4.62
CA ALA A 90 8.78 -4.89 -5.15
C ALA A 90 10.16 -5.58 -5.21
N ASP A 91 10.44 -6.48 -4.28
CA ASP A 91 11.68 -7.28 -4.32
C ASP A 91 11.67 -8.38 -5.39
N GLN A 92 10.49 -8.88 -5.77
CA GLN A 92 10.35 -9.92 -6.81
C GLN A 92 10.45 -9.33 -8.22
N HIS A 93 10.03 -8.08 -8.37
CA HIS A 93 10.22 -7.28 -9.57
C HIS A 93 10.97 -6.01 -9.18
N PRO A 94 12.31 -6.08 -9.02
CA PRO A 94 13.11 -4.87 -8.96
C PRO A 94 12.70 -4.06 -10.17
N VAL A 95 12.13 -2.87 -9.94
CA VAL A 95 11.94 -1.91 -11.01
C VAL A 95 13.35 -1.64 -11.49
N GLU A 96 13.74 -2.23 -12.62
CA GLU A 96 14.95 -1.80 -13.30
C GLU A 96 14.74 -0.32 -13.51
N ASP A 97 15.61 0.44 -12.84
CA ASP A 97 15.68 1.88 -12.92
C ASP A 97 15.45 2.27 -14.38
N ALA A 98 14.41 3.05 -14.65
CA ALA A 98 14.04 3.47 -16.00
C ALA A 98 15.07 4.44 -16.61
N GLU A 99 16.32 4.38 -16.15
CA GLU A 99 17.50 5.10 -16.63
C GLU A 99 18.37 4.25 -17.58
N SER A 100 18.02 3.00 -17.87
CA SER A 100 18.71 2.22 -18.90
C SER A 100 17.78 1.78 -20.02
N VAL A 101 17.29 2.75 -20.82
CA VAL A 101 17.01 2.48 -22.23
C VAL A 101 18.36 2.41 -22.96
N GLY A 102 19.12 1.38 -22.62
CA GLY A 102 20.18 0.86 -23.46
C GLY A 102 19.52 0.04 -24.54
N ASP A 103 19.60 0.55 -25.77
CA ASP A 103 19.33 -0.14 -27.02
C ASP A 103 19.93 -1.56 -27.01
N ASP A 104 19.14 -2.57 -26.64
CA ASP A 104 19.43 -3.95 -27.01
C ASP A 104 18.12 -4.71 -27.29
N ASP A 105 18.10 -5.26 -28.50
CA ASP A 105 16.95 -5.70 -29.28
C ASP A 105 16.82 -7.21 -29.16
N GLU A 106 16.19 -7.75 -28.10
CA GLU A 106 15.89 -9.19 -28.01
C GLU A 106 14.49 -9.49 -27.43
N THR A 107 13.51 -9.44 -28.33
CA THR A 107 12.33 -10.32 -28.47
C THR A 107 11.85 -11.13 -27.25
N GLY A 108 10.74 -10.69 -26.65
CA GLY A 108 9.84 -11.51 -25.83
C GLY A 108 8.40 -11.28 -26.28
N GLU A 109 7.85 -12.22 -27.04
CA GLU A 109 6.51 -12.23 -27.62
C GLU A 109 5.40 -11.95 -26.58
N TRP A 110 4.84 -10.73 -26.60
CA TRP A 110 3.49 -10.48 -26.12
C TRP A 110 2.54 -10.70 -27.30
N GLU A 111 1.97 -11.90 -27.36
CA GLU A 111 1.03 -12.38 -28.36
C GLU A 111 -0.23 -11.47 -28.42
N ASP A 112 -0.38 -10.79 -29.55
CA ASP A 112 -1.60 -10.30 -30.20
C ASP A 112 -2.73 -9.76 -29.31
N VAL A 113 -2.70 -8.45 -29.04
CA VAL A 113 -3.91 -7.65 -28.84
C VAL A 113 -4.08 -6.80 -30.10
N GLU A 114 -5.15 -7.05 -30.85
CA GLU A 114 -5.53 -6.39 -32.11
C GLU A 114 -5.45 -4.84 -32.02
N ASP A 115 -4.29 -4.30 -32.35
CA ASP A 115 -3.98 -3.33 -33.40
C ASP A 115 -5.05 -2.36 -33.93
N ASP A 116 -5.83 -1.69 -33.06
CA ASP A 116 -6.68 -0.57 -33.52
C ASP A 116 -6.79 0.63 -32.55
N LEU A 117 -5.79 0.81 -31.68
CA LEU A 117 -5.65 1.99 -30.81
C LEU A 117 -4.23 2.57 -30.89
N PHE A 118 -3.75 2.80 -32.11
CA PHE A 118 -2.42 3.36 -32.32
C PHE A 118 -2.34 4.84 -31.91
N ALA A 119 -1.87 5.09 -30.69
CA ALA A 119 -1.01 6.24 -30.46
C ALA A 119 0.17 6.11 -31.44
N THR A 120 0.45 7.14 -32.26
CA THR A 120 1.58 7.04 -33.17
C THR A 120 2.88 7.06 -32.35
N ARG A 121 3.96 6.47 -32.87
CA ARG A 121 5.29 6.51 -32.21
C ARG A 121 5.72 7.94 -31.86
N ASN A 122 5.25 8.93 -32.63
CA ASN A 122 5.47 10.35 -32.35
C ASN A 122 4.66 10.87 -31.15
N ASP A 123 3.44 10.37 -30.91
CA ASP A 123 2.65 10.72 -29.73
C ASP A 123 3.27 10.14 -28.46
N ILE A 124 3.80 8.92 -28.53
CA ILE A 124 4.55 8.30 -27.42
C ILE A 124 5.82 9.10 -27.12
N ASN A 125 6.58 9.49 -28.15
CA ASN A 125 7.78 10.31 -27.98
C ASN A 125 7.44 11.71 -27.42
N TYR A 126 6.34 12.33 -27.86
CA TYR A 126 5.90 13.63 -27.34
C TYR A 126 5.46 13.55 -25.88
N LEU A 127 4.74 12.48 -25.49
CA LEU A 127 4.39 12.23 -24.10
C LEU A 127 5.64 11.94 -23.25
N SER A 128 6.61 11.18 -23.78
CA SER A 128 7.88 10.92 -23.12
C SER A 128 8.71 12.19 -22.94
N ASP A 129 8.76 13.07 -23.94
CA ASP A 129 9.48 14.35 -23.86
C ASP A 129 8.75 15.33 -22.92
N MET A 130 7.42 15.32 -22.91
CA MET A 130 6.63 16.08 -21.94
C MET A 130 6.84 15.58 -20.51
N LEU A 131 6.92 14.26 -20.28
CA LEU A 131 7.21 13.66 -18.98
C LEU A 131 8.67 13.90 -18.56
N ALA A 132 9.63 13.83 -19.48
CA ALA A 132 11.04 14.13 -19.21
C ALA A 132 11.28 15.61 -18.87
N ASN A 133 10.45 16.51 -19.42
CA ASN A 133 10.47 17.94 -19.09
C ASN A 133 9.63 18.29 -17.84
N ILE A 134 8.83 17.36 -17.32
CA ILE A 134 8.39 17.43 -15.93
C ILE A 134 9.61 17.02 -15.13
N GLU A 135 10.41 18.00 -14.72
CA GLU A 135 11.40 17.78 -13.68
C GLU A 135 10.70 17.00 -12.57
N ASN A 136 11.13 15.76 -12.33
CA ASN A 136 10.86 15.04 -11.10
C ASN A 136 11.49 15.89 -10.00
N ASN A 137 10.81 16.96 -9.59
CA ASN A 137 11.06 17.66 -8.34
C ASN A 137 10.58 16.72 -7.24
N ASP A 138 11.22 15.55 -7.16
CA ASP A 138 11.09 14.70 -6.00
C ASP A 138 11.97 15.34 -4.93
N ASP A 139 11.42 16.41 -4.34
CA ASP A 139 12.02 17.20 -3.27
C ASP A 139 12.50 16.31 -2.10
N GLU A 140 12.06 15.05 -2.04
CA GLU A 140 12.49 14.05 -1.07
C GLU A 140 13.95 13.57 -1.30
N GLU A 141 14.40 13.39 -2.54
CA GLU A 141 15.73 12.84 -2.82
C GLU A 141 16.84 13.86 -2.58
N ASP A 142 16.64 15.12 -2.97
CA ASP A 142 17.66 16.16 -2.81
C ASP A 142 17.67 16.82 -1.42
N ASN A 143 16.80 16.39 -0.51
CA ASN A 143 16.73 16.95 0.83
C ASN A 143 17.72 16.26 1.79
N PRO A 144 18.78 16.97 2.22
CA PRO A 144 19.80 16.40 3.09
C PRO A 144 19.27 16.07 4.50
N ASP A 145 18.23 16.76 4.96
CA ASP A 145 17.63 16.50 6.28
C ASP A 145 16.84 15.19 6.26
N LEU A 146 16.12 14.88 5.16
CA LEU A 146 15.43 13.60 5.00
C LEU A 146 16.43 12.43 4.92
N LYS A 147 17.51 12.58 4.15
CA LYS A 147 18.55 11.54 4.02
C LYS A 147 19.23 11.19 5.35
N ASN A 148 19.30 12.14 6.28
CA ASN A 148 19.85 11.93 7.61
C ASN A 148 18.82 11.37 8.62
N ASP A 149 17.54 11.29 8.26
CA ASP A 149 16.50 10.72 9.13
C ASP A 149 16.63 9.19 9.21
N PRO A 150 16.65 8.60 10.43
CA PRO A 150 16.69 7.14 10.59
C PRO A 150 15.55 6.40 9.88
N ILE A 151 14.36 6.99 9.76
CA ILE A 151 13.21 6.39 9.08
C ILE A 151 13.49 6.29 7.58
N TYR A 152 14.12 7.30 6.97
CA TYR A 152 14.47 7.27 5.55
C TYR A 152 15.40 6.09 5.23
N GLN A 153 16.37 5.81 6.11
CA GLN A 153 17.33 4.71 5.97
C GLN A 153 16.80 3.34 6.41
N THR A 154 15.61 3.26 7.00
CA THR A 154 15.04 2.01 7.51
C THR A 154 14.66 1.08 6.36
N ASP A 155 15.14 -0.16 6.39
CA ASP A 155 14.63 -1.23 5.53
C ASP A 155 13.22 -1.60 6.00
N MET A 156 12.21 -1.20 5.22
CA MET A 156 10.81 -1.39 5.60
C MET A 156 10.39 -2.86 5.58
N LYS A 157 10.97 -3.67 4.69
CA LYS A 157 10.65 -5.09 4.63
C LYS A 157 11.11 -5.76 5.92
N VAL A 158 12.36 -5.52 6.33
CA VAL A 158 12.88 -6.06 7.60
C VAL A 158 12.09 -5.53 8.78
N TYR A 159 11.86 -4.21 8.83
CA TYR A 159 11.13 -3.58 9.92
C TYR A 159 9.71 -4.13 10.12
N LEU A 160 8.93 -4.23 9.04
CA LEU A 160 7.53 -4.67 9.11
C LEU A 160 7.42 -6.17 9.42
N THR A 161 8.30 -6.99 8.83
CA THR A 161 8.30 -8.44 9.10
C THR A 161 8.69 -8.74 10.55
N ASP A 162 9.73 -8.08 11.07
CA ASP A 162 10.13 -8.19 12.48
C ASP A 162 9.02 -7.69 13.43
N PHE A 163 8.39 -6.56 13.09
CA PHE A 163 7.28 -6.00 13.85
C PHE A 163 6.11 -7.00 13.95
N LEU A 164 5.66 -7.57 12.82
CA LEU A 164 4.56 -8.52 12.77
C LEU A 164 4.91 -9.81 13.52
N ARG A 165 6.14 -10.32 13.37
CA ARG A 165 6.63 -11.50 14.10
C ARG A 165 6.66 -11.25 15.61
N ASN A 166 7.16 -10.10 16.04
CA ASN A 166 7.17 -9.72 17.44
C ASN A 166 5.75 -9.59 18.03
N CYS A 167 4.82 -8.99 17.29
CA CYS A 167 3.42 -8.91 17.70
C CYS A 167 2.77 -10.29 17.84
N HIS A 168 3.06 -11.21 16.92
CA HIS A 168 2.57 -12.58 16.96
C HIS A 168 3.08 -13.36 18.16
N VAL A 169 4.40 -13.35 18.40
CA VAL A 169 5.06 -14.11 19.48
C VAL A 169 4.59 -13.65 20.86
N HIS A 170 4.45 -12.33 21.06
CA HIS A 170 4.09 -11.77 22.36
C HIS A 170 2.59 -11.50 22.52
N ASN A 171 1.78 -11.82 21.49
CA ASN A 171 0.36 -11.47 21.39
C ASN A 171 0.06 -10.00 21.78
N ILE A 172 0.86 -9.07 21.24
CA ILE A 172 0.76 -7.65 21.60
C ILE A 172 -0.59 -7.11 21.14
N ASN A 173 -1.31 -6.41 22.03
CA ASN A 173 -2.62 -5.79 21.71
C ASN A 173 -3.60 -6.77 21.05
N HIS A 174 -3.66 -8.00 21.58
CA HIS A 174 -4.55 -9.07 21.09
C HIS A 174 -4.35 -9.40 19.60
N PHE A 175 -3.11 -9.32 19.12
CA PHE A 175 -2.76 -9.52 17.72
C PHE A 175 -3.31 -10.84 17.16
N ASN A 176 -3.19 -11.94 17.90
CA ASN A 176 -3.63 -13.26 17.43
C ASN A 176 -5.17 -13.33 17.28
N GLU A 177 -5.91 -12.68 18.19
CA GLU A 177 -7.36 -12.56 18.06
C GLU A 177 -7.76 -11.70 16.85
N ILE A 178 -7.02 -10.61 16.59
CA ILE A 178 -7.20 -9.76 15.41
C ILE A 178 -6.95 -10.57 14.14
N CYS A 179 -5.83 -11.28 14.05
CA CYS A 179 -5.46 -12.15 12.92
C CYS A 179 -6.52 -13.19 12.60
N THR A 180 -7.16 -13.76 13.62
CA THR A 180 -8.19 -14.78 13.42
C THR A 180 -9.50 -14.17 12.92
N SER A 181 -9.93 -13.06 13.53
CA SER A 181 -11.29 -12.52 13.38
C SER A 181 -11.45 -11.46 12.31
N GLN A 182 -10.39 -10.69 12.00
CA GLN A 182 -10.48 -9.51 11.15
C GLN A 182 -9.78 -9.68 9.80
N LEU A 183 -8.78 -10.57 9.70
CA LEU A 183 -8.03 -10.75 8.45
C LEU A 183 -8.78 -11.63 7.45
N ASN A 184 -8.72 -11.22 6.18
CA ASN A 184 -9.16 -12.02 5.04
C ASN A 184 -8.12 -13.11 4.70
N GLN A 185 -8.40 -13.93 3.69
CA GLN A 185 -7.55 -15.08 3.36
C GLN A 185 -6.18 -14.64 2.83
N GLU A 186 -6.13 -13.65 1.95
CA GLU A 186 -4.88 -13.13 1.37
C GLU A 186 -3.96 -12.54 2.44
N GLU A 187 -4.51 -11.73 3.35
CA GLU A 187 -3.77 -11.16 4.48
C GLU A 187 -3.21 -12.26 5.41
N LYS A 188 -3.97 -13.34 5.62
CA LYS A 188 -3.52 -14.50 6.40
C LYS A 188 -2.40 -15.26 5.69
N ASP A 189 -2.48 -15.40 4.38
CA ASP A 189 -1.45 -16.09 3.59
C ASP A 189 -0.14 -15.31 3.60
N THR A 190 -0.18 -13.97 3.42
CA THR A 190 0.98 -13.10 3.60
C THR A 190 1.57 -13.25 5.01
N LEU A 191 0.72 -13.21 6.05
CA LEU A 191 1.20 -13.34 7.42
C LEU A 191 1.85 -14.70 7.68
N ASN A 192 1.26 -15.79 7.19
CA ASN A 192 1.83 -17.13 7.30
C ASN A 192 3.18 -17.25 6.57
N TYR A 193 3.30 -16.63 5.39
CA TYR A 193 4.56 -16.58 4.66
C TYR A 193 5.66 -15.87 5.46
N ILE A 194 5.33 -14.78 6.15
CA ILE A 194 6.28 -14.01 6.98
C ILE A 194 6.64 -14.74 8.27
N LEU A 195 5.66 -15.42 8.89
CA LEU A 195 5.82 -16.10 10.18
C LEU A 195 6.47 -17.49 10.07
N GLY A 196 6.52 -18.05 8.85
CA GLY A 196 7.19 -19.30 8.50
C GLY A 196 8.60 -19.45 9.08
#